data_AF-A0A183KRB9-F1
#
_entry.id   AF-A0A183KRB9-F1
#
_cell.length_a   1.000
_cell.length_b   1.000
_cell.length_c   1.000
_cell.angle_alpha   90.00
_cell.angle_beta   90.00
_cell.angle_gamma   90.00
#
_symmetry.space_group_name_H-M   'P 1'
#
loop_
_entity.id
_entity.type
_entity.pdbx_description
1 polymer ?
#
loop_
_entity_poly.entity_id
_entity_poly.type
_entity_poly.pdbx_seq_one_letter_code
_entity_poly.pdbx_strand_id
1 'polypeptide(L)'
;MKDSSIINISPFHQKRGSLKDPEMWIAAASQNAFDTGAGIGALATFAAFMSRQRGAVRYGTIIPMLNNLVSFISSITVFSTVFATLIQNTPTLTRLGIVKIMQLTGPGSTGLTFIW
;
A
#
# COMPACT_ATOMS: atom_id res chain seq x y z
N MET A 1 -21.60 10.70 -18.50
CA MET A 1 -21.37 9.33 -17.98
C MET A 1 -19.87 9.23 -17.78
N LYS A 2 -19.44 9.04 -16.52
CA LYS A 2 -18.08 9.31 -16.03
C LYS A 2 -17.01 8.58 -16.84
N ASP A 3 -16.07 9.38 -17.36
CA ASP A 3 -14.78 8.93 -17.87
C ASP A 3 -13.96 8.50 -16.65
N SER A 4 -14.02 7.20 -16.35
CA SER A 4 -13.20 6.57 -15.33
C SER A 4 -11.77 6.60 -15.85
N SER A 5 -11.06 7.70 -15.60
CA SER A 5 -9.63 7.83 -15.78
C SER A 5 -8.94 6.70 -15.02
N ILE A 6 -8.64 5.62 -15.73
CA ILE A 6 -7.94 4.45 -15.23
C ILE A 6 -6.55 4.92 -14.79
N ILE A 7 -6.39 5.19 -13.50
CA ILE A 7 -5.10 5.32 -12.87
C ILE A 7 -4.51 3.90 -12.87
N ASN A 8 -3.77 3.59 -13.93
CA ASN A 8 -3.05 2.33 -14.05
C ASN A 8 -1.85 2.36 -13.09
N ILE A 9 -2.10 2.11 -11.80
CA ILE A 9 -1.10 1.88 -10.76
C ILE A 9 -0.61 0.44 -10.85
N SER A 10 0.02 0.10 -11.97
CA SER A 10 0.78 -1.15 -12.09
C SER A 10 1.96 -1.14 -11.10
N PRO A 11 2.07 -2.12 -10.18
CA PRO A 11 3.10 -2.14 -9.12
C PRO A 11 4.54 -2.21 -9.64
N PHE A 12 4.73 -2.44 -10.94
CA PHE A 12 6.03 -2.58 -11.58
C PHE A 12 6.24 -1.64 -12.77
N HIS A 13 5.32 -0.70 -13.04
CA HIS A 13 5.49 0.32 -14.08
C HIS A 13 5.27 1.70 -13.50
N GLN A 14 6.35 2.27 -12.97
CA GLN A 14 6.37 3.67 -12.57
C GLN A 14 6.27 4.53 -13.83
N LYS A 15 5.06 5.03 -14.15
CA LYS A 15 4.91 6.07 -15.17
C LYS A 15 5.78 7.24 -14.73
N ARG A 16 6.78 7.62 -15.54
CA ARG A 16 7.77 8.68 -15.21
C ARG A 16 7.15 10.06 -14.95
N GLY A 17 5.85 10.25 -15.21
CA GLY A 17 5.08 11.44 -14.86
C GLY A 17 4.20 11.30 -13.61
N SER A 18 4.12 10.14 -12.96
CA SER A 18 3.22 9.90 -11.83
C SER A 18 3.51 10.84 -10.65
N LEU A 19 4.77 11.17 -10.39
CA LEU A 19 5.15 12.14 -9.34
C LEU A 19 4.61 13.56 -9.57
N LYS A 20 4.24 13.90 -10.81
CA LYS A 20 3.61 15.19 -11.16
C LYS A 20 2.09 15.14 -11.03
N ASP A 21 1.53 13.95 -10.82
CA ASP A 21 0.10 13.75 -10.68
C ASP A 21 -0.33 14.05 -9.23
N PRO A 22 -1.14 15.11 -9.00
CA PRO A 22 -1.61 15.44 -7.66
C PRO A 22 -2.51 14.34 -7.07
N GLU A 23 -3.22 13.57 -7.90
CA GLU A 23 -4.08 12.50 -7.40
C GLU A 23 -3.26 11.39 -6.72
N MET A 24 -2.05 11.13 -7.21
CA MET A 24 -1.14 10.16 -6.58
C MET A 24 -0.72 10.59 -5.18
N TRP A 25 -0.43 11.89 -4.99
CA TRP A 25 -0.08 12.42 -3.67
C TRP A 25 -1.27 12.41 -2.71
N ILE A 26 -2.47 12.69 -3.21
CA ILE A 26 -3.70 12.59 -2.41
C ILE A 26 -3.91 11.14 -1.98
N ALA A 27 -3.83 10.18 -2.90
CA ALA A 27 -3.98 8.76 -2.59
C ALA A 27 -2.92 8.28 -1.58
N ALA A 28 -1.66 8.67 -1.75
CA ALA A 28 -0.58 8.33 -0.83
C ALA A 28 -0.77 8.95 0.57
N ALA A 29 -1.16 10.23 0.64
CA ALA A 29 -1.43 10.91 1.91
C ALA A 29 -2.64 10.29 2.62
N SER A 30 -3.71 9.99 1.90
CA SER A 30 -4.89 9.32 2.43
C SER A 30 -4.54 7.92 2.95
N GLN A 31 -3.84 7.10 2.17
CA GLN A 31 -3.43 5.76 2.61
C GLN A 31 -2.60 5.84 3.90
N ASN A 32 -1.59 6.71 3.95
CA ASN A 32 -0.73 6.83 5.12
C ASN A 32 -1.49 7.36 6.35
N ALA A 33 -2.44 8.28 6.14
CA ALA A 33 -3.30 8.80 7.21
C ALA A 33 -4.22 7.72 7.80
N PHE A 34 -4.84 6.90 6.96
CA PHE A 34 -5.67 5.78 7.40
C PHE A 34 -4.85 4.66 8.04
N ASP A 35 -3.71 4.28 7.45
CA ASP A 35 -2.83 3.21 7.92
C ASP A 35 -2.26 3.51 9.31
N THR A 36 -1.83 4.77 9.54
CA THR A 36 -1.33 5.21 10.86
C THR A 36 -2.46 5.59 11.84
N GLY A 37 -3.71 5.71 11.38
CA GLY A 37 -4.82 6.24 12.18
C GLY A 37 -4.62 7.70 12.60
N ALA A 38 -3.92 8.48 11.79
CA ALA A 38 -3.58 9.87 12.08
C ALA A 38 -4.84 10.73 12.18
N GLY A 39 -4.96 11.52 13.26
CA GLY A 39 -6.09 12.43 13.47
C GLY A 39 -7.34 11.82 14.13
N ILE A 40 -7.41 10.49 14.32
CA ILE A 40 -8.55 9.82 14.98
C ILE A 40 -8.50 9.96 16.52
N GLY A 41 -7.38 10.46 17.07
CA GLY A 41 -7.22 10.74 18.50
C GLY A 41 -6.71 9.56 19.34
N ALA A 42 -6.60 8.35 18.78
CA ALA A 42 -6.10 7.17 19.50
C ALA A 42 -4.69 7.39 20.09
N LEU A 43 -3.74 7.84 19.27
CA LEU A 43 -2.37 8.15 19.73
C LEU A 43 -2.33 9.32 20.72
N ALA A 44 -3.25 10.29 20.60
CA ALA A 44 -3.36 11.40 21.54
C ALA A 44 -3.85 10.94 22.92
N THR A 45 -4.83 10.03 22.97
CA THR A 45 -5.29 9.40 24.20
C THR A 45 -4.15 8.63 24.87
N PHE A 46 -3.37 7.84 24.12
CA PHE A 46 -2.21 7.14 24.67
C PHE A 46 -1.12 8.11 25.17
N ALA A 47 -0.88 9.19 24.45
CA ALA A 47 0.09 10.21 24.85
C ALA A 47 -0.31 10.91 26.16
N ALA A 48 -1.60 11.10 26.44
CA ALA A 48 -2.09 11.70 27.68
C ALA A 48 -1.71 10.91 28.94
N PHE A 49 -1.47 9.60 28.82
CA PHE A 49 -1.04 8.73 29.91
C PHE A 49 0.48 8.51 29.97
N MET A 50 1.27 9.11 29.07
CA MET A 50 2.74 8.97 29.09
C MET A 50 3.38 9.86 30.17
N SER A 51 4.37 9.30 30.88
CA SER A 51 5.24 10.07 31.78
C SER A 51 6.12 11.03 30.97
N ARG A 52 6.36 12.25 31.50
CA ARG A 52 7.24 13.27 30.88
C ARG A 52 8.65 12.75 30.55
N GLN A 53 9.14 11.74 31.25
CA GLN A 53 10.45 11.13 31.00
C GLN A 53 10.47 10.22 29.75
N ARG A 54 9.32 9.67 29.35
CA ARG A 54 9.14 8.86 28.14
C ARG A 54 8.51 9.75 27.07
N GLY A 55 9.34 10.53 26.40
CA GLY A 55 8.89 11.62 25.53
C GLY A 55 7.95 11.19 24.41
N ALA A 56 6.79 11.86 24.33
CA ALA A 56 5.79 11.67 23.27
C ALA A 56 6.36 11.89 21.86
N VAL A 57 7.37 12.75 21.70
CA VAL A 57 8.07 12.98 20.42
C VAL A 57 8.74 11.71 19.90
N ARG A 58 9.42 10.96 20.78
CA ARG A 58 10.13 9.74 20.38
C ARG A 58 9.16 8.66 19.88
N TYR A 59 8.06 8.47 20.60
CA TYR A 59 7.02 7.51 20.21
C TYR A 59 6.22 7.99 18.99
N GLY A 60 5.96 9.30 18.88
CA GLY A 60 5.32 9.92 17.73
C GLY A 60 6.10 9.77 16.43
N THR A 61 7.41 9.53 16.49
CA THR A 61 8.24 9.23 15.30
C THR A 61 8.41 7.73 15.08
N ILE A 62 8.71 6.95 16.12
CA ILE A 62 8.99 5.50 15.96
C ILE A 62 7.74 4.72 15.54
N ILE A 63 6.57 5.04 16.08
CA ILE A 63 5.34 4.29 15.80
C ILE A 63 4.97 4.37 14.30
N PRO A 64 4.86 5.56 13.66
CA PRO A 64 4.59 5.63 12.22
C PRO A 64 5.70 5.01 11.35
N MET A 65 6.96 5.11 11.77
CA MET A 65 8.06 4.46 11.04
C MET A 65 7.93 2.94 11.03
N LEU A 66 7.61 2.34 12.19
CA LEU A 66 7.40 0.89 12.28
C LEU A 66 6.14 0.45 11.53
N ASN A 67 5.08 1.26 11.55
CA ASN A 67 3.89 1.03 10.73
C ASN A 67 4.25 0.88 9.25
N ASN A 68 5.00 1.83 8.69
CA ASN A 68 5.39 1.81 7.28
C ASN A 68 6.36 0.66 6.96
N LEU A 69 7.20 0.25 7.92
CA LEU A 69 8.07 -0.92 7.78
C LEU A 69 7.26 -2.23 7.68
N VAL A 70 6.23 -2.38 8.50
CA VAL A 70 5.34 -3.55 8.43
C VAL A 70 4.61 -3.59 7.10
N SER A 71 4.12 -2.44 6.61
CA SER A 71 3.48 -2.34 5.29
C SER A 71 4.44 -2.75 4.16
N PHE A 72 5.72 -2.39 4.26
CA PHE A 72 6.75 -2.83 3.29
C PHE A 72 7.00 -4.35 3.33
N ILE A 73 7.16 -4.93 4.52
CA ILE A 73 7.38 -6.38 4.69
C ILE A 73 6.14 -7.17 4.21
N SER A 74 4.94 -6.67 4.52
CA SER A 74 3.67 -7.25 4.06
C SER A 74 3.59 -7.26 2.53
N SER A 75 3.95 -6.15 1.89
CA SER A 75 4.00 -6.05 0.42
C SER A 75 4.93 -7.11 -0.21
N ILE A 76 6.15 -7.27 0.31
CA ILE A 76 7.08 -8.32 -0.16
C ILE A 76 6.47 -9.71 0.00
N THR A 77 5.84 -9.97 1.15
CA THR A 77 5.24 -11.27 1.47
C THR A 77 4.11 -11.59 0.51
N VAL A 78 3.17 -10.66 0.32
CA VAL A 78 2.02 -10.81 -0.58
C VAL A 78 2.49 -11.04 -2.01
N PHE A 79 3.43 -10.23 -2.51
CA PHE A 79 3.96 -10.44 -3.86
C PHE A 79 4.64 -11.80 -4.01
N SER A 80 5.44 -12.21 -3.03
CA SER A 80 6.11 -13.51 -3.04
C SER A 80 5.11 -14.67 -3.07
N THR A 81 4.07 -14.62 -2.24
CA THR A 81 3.00 -15.64 -2.22
C THR A 81 2.28 -15.70 -3.56
N VAL A 82 1.94 -14.57 -4.16
CA VAL A 82 1.25 -14.54 -5.45
C VAL A 82 2.10 -15.18 -6.55
N PHE A 83 3.39 -14.82 -6.63
CA PHE A 83 4.30 -15.44 -7.58
C PHE A 83 4.40 -16.96 -7.35
N ALA A 84 4.54 -17.40 -6.09
CA ALA A 84 4.60 -18.83 -5.76
C ALA A 84 3.32 -19.58 -6.16
N THR A 85 2.14 -19.03 -5.83
CA THR A 85 0.84 -19.63 -6.12
C THR A 85 0.54 -19.68 -7.62
N LEU A 86 0.87 -18.63 -8.39
CA LEU A 86 0.63 -18.62 -9.83
C LEU A 86 1.54 -19.59 -10.61
N ILE A 87 2.79 -19.74 -10.16
CA ILE A 87 3.72 -20.74 -10.73
C ILE A 87 3.20 -22.17 -10.47
N GLN A 88 2.70 -22.45 -9.26
CA GLN A 88 2.19 -23.78 -8.90
C GLN A 88 0.89 -24.13 -9.64
N ASN A 89 -0.05 -23.20 -9.75
CA ASN A 89 -1.37 -23.47 -10.34
C ASN A 89 -1.41 -23.38 -11.86
N THR A 90 -0.40 -22.79 -12.51
CA THR A 90 -0.38 -22.65 -13.97
C THR A 90 1.06 -22.75 -14.50
N PRO A 91 1.61 -23.97 -14.62
CA PRO A 91 3.01 -24.21 -14.98
C PRO A 91 3.39 -23.74 -16.41
N THR A 92 2.42 -23.34 -17.23
CA THR A 92 2.62 -22.76 -18.58
C THR A 92 2.72 -21.22 -18.59
N LEU A 93 2.52 -20.54 -17.45
CA LEU A 93 2.63 -19.08 -17.37
C LEU A 93 4.09 -18.63 -17.45
N THR A 94 4.40 -17.80 -18.44
CA THR A 94 5.68 -17.08 -18.49
C THR A 94 5.71 -15.99 -17.42
N ARG A 95 6.92 -15.61 -16.97
CA ARG A 95 7.12 -14.52 -15.99
C ARG A 95 6.41 -13.21 -16.39
N LEU A 96 6.35 -12.91 -17.69
CA LEU A 96 5.62 -11.77 -18.25
C LEU A 96 4.09 -11.92 -18.12
N GLY A 97 3.57 -13.14 -18.26
CA GLY A 97 2.16 -13.45 -18.03
C GLY A 97 1.74 -13.24 -16.58
N ILE A 98 2.59 -13.64 -15.62
CA ILE A 98 2.35 -13.41 -14.19
C ILE A 98 2.29 -11.91 -13.88
N VAL A 99 3.27 -11.13 -14.36
CA VAL A 99 3.28 -9.67 -14.19
C VAL A 99 2.03 -9.04 -14.80
N LYS A 100 1.58 -9.51 -15.96
CA LYS A 100 0.35 -9.01 -16.60
C LYS A 100 -0.90 -9.36 -15.80
N ILE A 101 -0.99 -10.56 -15.21
CA ILE A 101 -2.11 -10.95 -14.34
C ILE A 101 -2.14 -10.08 -13.08
N MET A 102 -0.99 -9.78 -12.49
CA MET A 102 -0.90 -8.89 -11.33
C MET A 102 -1.28 -7.43 -11.64
N GLN A 103 -1.24 -7.03 -12.92
CA GLN A 103 -1.68 -5.72 -13.41
C GLN A 103 -3.16 -5.68 -13.76
N LEU A 104 -3.80 -6.84 -13.93
CA LEU A 104 -5.21 -6.92 -14.26
C LEU A 104 -6.01 -7.10 -12.98
N THR A 105 -7.13 -6.40 -12.88
CA THR A 105 -8.15 -6.74 -11.89
C THR A 105 -8.73 -8.09 -12.28
N GLY A 106 -8.34 -9.14 -11.54
CA GLY A 106 -8.92 -10.47 -11.71
C GLY A 106 -10.46 -10.43 -11.53
N PRO A 107 -11.20 -11.43 -12.03
CA PRO A 107 -12.65 -11.50 -11.84
C PRO A 107 -12.99 -11.35 -10.34
N GLY A 108 -13.79 -10.34 -10.01
CA GLY A 108 -14.16 -10.03 -8.62
C GLY A 108 -13.23 -9.07 -7.87
N SER A 109 -12.46 -8.21 -8.57
CA SER A 109 -11.52 -7.27 -7.92
C SER A 109 -10.43 -7.96 -7.10
N THR A 110 -10.07 -9.18 -7.51
CA THR A 110 -9.03 -10.03 -6.90
C THR A 110 -7.63 -9.74 -7.44
N GLY A 111 -7.49 -8.72 -8.31
CA GLY A 111 -6.17 -8.20 -8.68
C GLY A 111 -5.51 -7.51 -7.50
N LEU A 112 -4.19 -7.65 -7.37
CA LEU A 112 -3.38 -7.00 -6.31
C LEU A 112 -3.31 -5.47 -6.43
N THR A 113 -3.93 -4.93 -7.46
CA THR A 113 -4.24 -3.52 -7.59
C THR A 113 -5.57 -3.24 -6.91
N PHE A 114 -5.52 -2.65 -5.72
CA PHE A 114 -6.69 -2.03 -5.10
C PHE A 114 -7.04 -0.77 -5.91
N ILE A 115 -7.93 -0.93 -6.88
CA ILE A 115 -8.55 0.19 -7.61
C ILE A 115 -9.85 0.49 -6.88
N TRP A 116 -10.01 1.70 -6.32
CA TRP A 116 -11.26 2.20 -5.76
C TRP A 116 -11.71 3.46 -6.48
#